data_AF-A0A929MTZ7-F1
#
_entry.id   AF-A0A929MTZ7-F1
#
_cell.length_a   1.000
_cell.length_b   1.000
_cell.length_c   1.000
_cell.angle_alpha   90.00
_cell.angle_beta   90.00
_cell.angle_gamma   90.00
#
_symmetry.space_group_name_H-M   'P 1'
#
loop_
_entity.id
_entity.type
_entity.pdbx_description
1 polymer ?
#
loop_
_entity_poly.entity_id
_entity_poly.type
_entity_poly.pdbx_seq_one_letter_code
_entity_poly.pdbx_strand_id
1 'polypeptide(L)'
;MRRRITIATLISLTASMSLAYPALAQSGTEESQSVTSFQAQTSYDESQATQVTLADQTATVTGQGASFSDQTLTITQAGTYVLTGSGKNIKLVVEAADTDQVHLVFQNLTLEGEGTLLQINKAQEVVISLAEGSQNALTESQASDDEKVKATIHSQVPLTLNGTGSLTLTALTKNALEVEDDLKVLGGTYTVKAANHGFKAEGALDIEAATLTIEAGKDGLHAEHDETTERANISLNPTQLSIAATEDGVDAGNELTIKGGTITVSQSEEGLEARVIRQLGGDVTIKSSDDGVNASAGSSSKTTDTSATSKTTEASAADTSSSASQATTDSATASIAASQATATPVATSQADQANKDKNQTPPA
;
A
#
# COMPACT_ATOMS: atom_id res chain seq x y z
N MET A 1 -83.87 17.35 23.68
CA MET A 1 -82.72 18.23 24.01
C MET A 1 -81.53 17.37 24.41
N ARG A 2 -80.32 17.79 24.00
CA ARG A 2 -78.98 17.17 24.20
C ARG A 2 -78.57 16.19 23.10
N ARG A 3 -77.38 16.26 22.48
CA ARG A 3 -76.39 17.32 22.17
C ARG A 3 -75.52 16.63 21.10
N ARG A 4 -75.38 17.20 19.90
CA ARG A 4 -74.46 16.67 18.87
C ARG A 4 -73.02 16.88 19.36
N ILE A 5 -72.21 15.83 19.37
CA ILE A 5 -70.76 15.90 19.62
C ILE A 5 -70.10 15.88 18.24
N THR A 6 -69.51 17.00 17.85
CA THR A 6 -68.64 17.10 16.67
C THR A 6 -67.26 16.64 17.09
N ILE A 7 -66.73 15.60 16.44
CA ILE A 7 -65.34 15.18 16.59
C ILE A 7 -64.50 16.11 15.71
N ALA A 8 -63.68 16.96 16.35
CA ALA A 8 -62.68 17.76 15.67
C ALA A 8 -61.43 16.91 15.45
N THR A 9 -61.06 16.70 14.20
CA THR A 9 -59.79 16.08 13.81
C THR A 9 -58.64 17.01 14.22
N LEU A 10 -57.77 16.51 15.11
CA LEU A 10 -56.56 17.21 15.54
C LEU A 10 -55.47 16.99 14.48
N ILE A 11 -55.18 18.01 13.67
CA ILE A 11 -54.00 18.01 12.79
C ILE A 11 -52.82 18.45 13.67
N SER A 12 -51.93 17.51 14.01
CA SER A 12 -50.66 17.81 14.65
C SER A 12 -49.72 18.45 13.61
N LEU A 13 -49.53 19.77 13.71
CA LEU A 13 -48.52 20.49 12.96
C LEU A 13 -47.18 20.32 13.68
N THR A 14 -46.32 19.42 13.20
CA THR A 14 -44.93 19.35 13.64
C THR A 14 -44.17 20.53 13.03
N ALA A 15 -43.95 21.57 13.82
CA ALA A 15 -43.02 22.63 13.46
C ALA A 15 -41.58 22.10 13.64
N SER A 16 -40.92 21.76 12.54
CA SER A 16 -39.48 21.47 12.55
C SER A 16 -38.72 22.79 12.76
N MET A 17 -38.21 23.02 13.97
CA MET A 17 -37.21 24.06 14.20
C MET A 17 -35.92 23.64 13.50
N SER A 18 -35.62 24.25 12.35
CA SER A 18 -34.29 24.24 11.76
C SER A 18 -33.38 25.06 12.67
N LEU A 19 -32.54 24.39 13.45
CA LEU A 19 -31.38 25.02 14.07
C LEU A 19 -30.34 25.20 12.96
N ALA A 20 -30.24 26.42 12.44
CA ALA A 20 -29.16 26.80 11.54
C ALA A 20 -27.86 26.79 12.36
N TYR A 21 -27.03 25.76 12.18
CA TYR A 21 -25.65 25.79 12.61
C TYR A 21 -24.91 26.83 11.77
N PRO A 22 -24.07 27.71 12.35
CA PRO A 22 -23.18 28.53 11.56
C PRO A 22 -22.22 27.59 10.83
N ALA A 23 -22.28 27.59 9.50
CA ALA A 23 -21.26 26.98 8.67
C ALA A 23 -19.93 27.68 8.99
N LEU A 24 -19.02 26.98 9.66
CA LEU A 24 -17.63 27.39 9.71
C LEU A 24 -17.10 27.31 8.28
N ALA A 25 -16.91 28.46 7.65
CA ALA A 25 -16.19 28.57 6.40
C ALA A 25 -14.73 28.16 6.66
N GLN A 26 -14.43 26.87 6.47
CA GLN A 26 -13.06 26.39 6.45
C GLN A 26 -12.50 26.72 5.06
N SER A 27 -11.73 27.81 4.96
CA SER A 27 -10.87 28.05 3.80
C SER A 27 -9.67 27.10 3.90
N GLY A 28 -9.87 25.85 3.49
CA GLY A 28 -8.80 25.04 2.95
C GLY A 28 -8.90 25.17 1.44
N THR A 29 -7.88 25.72 0.79
CA THR A 29 -7.64 25.41 -0.62
C THR A 29 -7.45 23.90 -0.71
N GLU A 30 -8.51 23.20 -1.13
CA GLU A 30 -8.45 21.80 -1.52
C GLU A 30 -7.47 21.70 -2.69
N GLU A 31 -6.24 21.24 -2.43
CA GLU A 31 -5.42 20.68 -3.50
C GLU A 31 -6.03 19.34 -3.90
N SER A 32 -7.08 19.39 -4.72
CA SER A 32 -7.30 18.31 -5.67
C SER A 32 -6.06 18.32 -6.57
N GLN A 33 -5.12 17.42 -6.32
CA GLN A 33 -4.01 17.15 -7.24
C GLN A 33 -4.62 17.04 -8.65
N SER A 34 -4.25 17.96 -9.54
CA SER A 34 -4.87 18.04 -10.86
C SER A 34 -4.46 16.84 -11.69
N VAL A 35 -5.43 16.05 -12.18
CA VAL A 35 -5.19 14.96 -13.12
C VAL A 35 -4.64 15.54 -14.44
N THR A 36 -3.49 15.03 -14.91
CA THR A 36 -2.89 15.47 -16.18
C THR A 36 -3.63 14.88 -17.37
N SER A 37 -3.46 15.47 -18.56
CA SER A 37 -4.03 14.90 -19.80
C SER A 37 -3.49 13.50 -20.11
N PHE A 38 -2.24 13.21 -19.71
CA PHE A 38 -1.65 11.89 -19.86
C PHE A 38 -2.32 10.88 -18.94
N GLN A 39 -2.52 11.23 -17.66
CA GLN A 39 -3.20 10.37 -16.67
C GLN A 39 -4.67 10.08 -17.03
N ALA A 40 -5.36 11.04 -17.63
CA ALA A 40 -6.75 10.90 -18.05
C ALA A 40 -6.93 10.11 -19.37
N GLN A 41 -5.85 9.81 -20.10
CA GLN A 41 -5.98 9.20 -21.43
C GLN A 41 -6.44 7.74 -21.33
N THR A 42 -7.48 7.40 -22.08
CA THR A 42 -8.01 6.03 -22.21
C THR A 42 -8.07 5.57 -23.67
N SER A 43 -8.05 6.52 -24.60
CA SER A 43 -7.97 6.28 -26.05
C SER A 43 -6.53 6.37 -26.55
N TYR A 44 -6.24 5.69 -27.65
CA TYR A 44 -4.93 5.72 -28.30
C TYR A 44 -5.09 5.54 -29.83
N ASP A 45 -4.05 5.90 -30.58
CA ASP A 45 -3.95 5.63 -32.01
C ASP A 45 -3.38 4.22 -32.22
N GLU A 46 -4.23 3.27 -32.62
CA GLU A 46 -3.83 1.88 -32.88
C GLU A 46 -2.68 1.75 -33.89
N SER A 47 -2.53 2.71 -34.81
CA SER A 47 -1.47 2.68 -35.83
C SER A 47 -0.08 3.07 -35.28
N GLN A 48 -0.05 3.76 -34.14
CA GLN A 48 1.16 4.19 -33.46
C GLN A 48 1.52 3.32 -32.26
N ALA A 49 0.56 2.51 -31.78
CA ALA A 49 0.77 1.65 -30.63
C ALA A 49 1.62 0.42 -30.99
N THR A 50 2.47 0.01 -30.04
CA THR A 50 3.15 -1.27 -30.11
C THR A 50 2.21 -2.37 -29.62
N GLN A 51 1.92 -3.34 -30.49
CA GLN A 51 1.05 -4.47 -30.18
C GLN A 51 1.88 -5.58 -29.54
N VAL A 52 1.43 -6.07 -28.38
CA VAL A 52 2.00 -7.24 -27.71
C VAL A 52 0.91 -8.28 -27.50
N THR A 53 1.15 -9.48 -28.00
CA THR A 53 0.26 -10.63 -27.80
C THR A 53 0.99 -11.73 -27.07
N LEU A 54 0.49 -12.09 -25.89
CA LEU A 54 0.99 -13.19 -25.07
C LEU A 54 0.30 -14.50 -25.45
N ALA A 55 1.08 -15.57 -25.49
CA ALA A 55 0.60 -16.93 -25.68
C ALA A 55 1.52 -17.90 -24.95
N ASP A 56 0.99 -18.55 -23.91
CA ASP A 56 1.74 -19.45 -23.02
C ASP A 56 3.01 -18.77 -22.51
N GLN A 57 4.19 -19.35 -22.74
CA GLN A 57 5.48 -18.81 -22.26
C GLN A 57 6.13 -17.86 -23.30
N THR A 58 5.36 -17.33 -24.25
CA THR A 58 5.88 -16.48 -25.34
C THR A 58 5.12 -15.18 -25.47
N ALA A 59 5.79 -14.16 -26.03
CA ALA A 59 5.17 -12.91 -26.46
C ALA A 59 5.60 -12.56 -27.88
N THR A 60 4.65 -12.09 -28.69
CA THR A 60 4.93 -11.48 -30.00
C THR A 60 4.81 -9.97 -29.86
N VAL A 61 5.86 -9.25 -30.29
CA VAL A 61 5.89 -7.77 -30.28
C VAL A 61 5.86 -7.27 -31.73
N THR A 62 4.91 -6.40 -32.05
CA THR A 62 4.82 -5.70 -33.34
C THR A 62 4.81 -4.20 -33.08
N GLY A 63 5.92 -3.53 -33.39
CA GLY A 63 6.15 -2.12 -33.07
C GLY A 63 7.54 -1.92 -32.46
N GLN A 64 7.76 -0.76 -31.86
CA GLN A 64 9.06 -0.36 -31.30
C GLN A 64 8.99 -0.20 -29.77
N GLY A 65 10.16 -0.09 -29.13
CA GLY A 65 10.27 0.23 -27.71
C GLY A 65 10.00 -0.93 -26.74
N ALA A 66 9.56 -2.09 -27.23
CA ALA A 66 9.43 -3.31 -26.43
C ALA A 66 10.18 -4.50 -27.06
N SER A 67 10.64 -5.42 -26.22
CA SER A 67 11.28 -6.67 -26.64
C SER A 67 10.92 -7.80 -25.69
N PHE A 68 10.90 -9.04 -26.20
CA PHE A 68 10.68 -10.23 -25.39
C PHE A 68 11.88 -11.17 -25.48
N SER A 69 12.46 -11.50 -24.34
CA SER A 69 13.57 -12.46 -24.21
C SER A 69 13.56 -13.05 -22.81
N ASP A 70 13.97 -14.32 -22.67
CA ASP A 70 14.09 -14.99 -21.37
C ASP A 70 12.84 -14.84 -20.48
N GLN A 71 11.67 -15.07 -21.09
CA GLN A 71 10.35 -14.96 -20.43
C GLN A 71 10.06 -13.56 -19.85
N THR A 72 10.78 -12.54 -20.29
CA THR A 72 10.59 -11.16 -19.84
C THR A 72 10.22 -10.27 -21.03
N LEU A 73 9.07 -9.60 -20.94
CA LEU A 73 8.70 -8.51 -21.83
C LEU A 73 9.21 -7.20 -21.22
N THR A 74 10.20 -6.58 -21.87
CA THR A 74 10.79 -5.32 -21.41
C THR A 74 10.36 -4.16 -22.30
N ILE A 75 9.80 -3.11 -21.71
CA ILE A 75 9.47 -1.83 -22.33
C ILE A 75 10.55 -0.82 -21.94
N THR A 76 11.14 -0.13 -22.93
CA THR A 76 12.34 0.71 -22.74
C THR A 76 12.21 2.13 -23.31
N GLN A 77 11.05 2.47 -23.88
CA GLN A 77 10.82 3.78 -24.51
C GLN A 77 9.45 4.32 -24.13
N ALA A 78 9.28 5.63 -24.21
CA ALA A 78 7.96 6.27 -24.18
C ALA A 78 7.06 5.70 -25.29
N GLY A 79 5.76 5.60 -25.02
CA GLY A 79 4.78 5.18 -26.02
C GLY A 79 3.58 4.43 -25.44
N THR A 80 2.70 4.00 -26.33
CA THR A 80 1.53 3.18 -26.02
C THR A 80 1.78 1.72 -26.39
N TYR A 81 1.46 0.82 -25.46
CA TYR A 81 1.65 -0.63 -25.60
C TYR A 81 0.32 -1.34 -25.33
N VAL A 82 -0.26 -1.97 -26.35
CA VAL A 82 -1.50 -2.76 -26.18
C VAL A 82 -1.13 -4.20 -25.88
N LEU A 83 -1.51 -4.65 -24.70
CA LEU A 83 -1.17 -5.96 -24.17
C LEU A 83 -2.42 -6.85 -24.21
N THR A 84 -2.30 -7.97 -24.92
CA THR A 84 -3.40 -8.91 -25.19
C THR A 84 -2.97 -10.36 -24.95
N GLY A 85 -3.95 -11.26 -24.77
CA GLY A 85 -3.71 -12.70 -24.72
C GLY A 85 -3.31 -13.21 -23.34
N SER A 86 -2.84 -14.46 -23.27
CA SER A 86 -2.58 -15.16 -22.02
C SER A 86 -1.13 -15.63 -21.94
N GLY A 87 -0.40 -15.16 -20.92
CA GLY A 87 0.98 -15.51 -20.64
C GLY A 87 1.12 -16.36 -19.37
N LYS A 88 2.10 -17.28 -19.37
CA LYS A 88 2.50 -18.11 -18.23
C LYS A 88 3.99 -17.95 -17.97
N ASN A 89 4.35 -17.74 -16.71
CA ASN A 89 5.72 -17.47 -16.27
C ASN A 89 6.38 -16.32 -17.03
N ILE A 90 5.59 -15.34 -17.48
CA ILE A 90 6.09 -14.14 -18.15
C ILE A 90 6.11 -12.99 -17.15
N LYS A 91 7.24 -12.27 -17.09
CA LYS A 91 7.35 -11.00 -16.35
C LYS A 91 7.28 -9.82 -17.30
N LEU A 92 6.49 -8.82 -16.95
CA LEU A 92 6.46 -7.53 -17.64
C LEU A 92 7.34 -6.55 -16.87
N VAL A 93 8.24 -5.87 -17.58
CA VAL A 93 9.18 -4.91 -17.00
C VAL A 93 9.11 -3.59 -17.76
N VAL A 94 8.94 -2.49 -17.04
CA VAL A 94 9.09 -1.13 -17.59
C VAL A 94 10.39 -0.53 -17.08
N GLU A 95 11.28 -0.23 -18.02
CA GLU A 95 12.65 0.28 -17.83
C GLU A 95 12.91 1.41 -18.85
N ALA A 96 12.00 2.39 -18.91
CA ALA A 96 12.08 3.55 -19.81
C ALA A 96 12.96 4.67 -19.21
N ALA A 97 13.17 5.78 -19.93
CA ALA A 97 13.88 6.92 -19.35
C ALA A 97 13.03 7.64 -18.28
N ASP A 98 13.65 8.34 -17.34
CA ASP A 98 12.96 9.13 -16.28
C ASP A 98 12.11 10.29 -16.84
N THR A 99 12.26 10.59 -18.13
CA THR A 99 11.49 11.60 -18.86
C THR A 99 10.39 10.99 -19.73
N ASP A 100 10.33 9.67 -19.82
CA ASP A 100 9.43 8.96 -20.72
C ASP A 100 8.11 8.65 -20.03
N GLN A 101 7.01 8.99 -20.67
CA GLN A 101 5.69 8.58 -20.23
C GLN A 101 5.29 7.28 -20.95
N VAL A 102 4.85 6.27 -20.19
CA VAL A 102 4.49 4.95 -20.74
C VAL A 102 3.01 4.68 -20.51
N HIS A 103 2.30 4.31 -21.58
CA HIS A 103 0.88 3.98 -21.54
C HIS A 103 0.69 2.49 -21.86
N LEU A 104 0.27 1.72 -20.86
CA LEU A 104 -0.07 0.30 -21.01
C LEU A 104 -1.58 0.18 -21.19
N VAL A 105 -2.03 -0.48 -22.25
CA VAL A 105 -3.44 -0.78 -22.47
C VAL A 105 -3.66 -2.26 -22.26
N PHE A 106 -4.37 -2.62 -21.20
CA PHE A 106 -4.74 -4.01 -20.92
C PHE A 106 -6.03 -4.33 -21.67
N GLN A 107 -5.95 -5.27 -22.61
CA GLN A 107 -7.06 -5.65 -23.46
C GLN A 107 -7.19 -7.18 -23.52
N ASN A 108 -7.90 -7.73 -22.53
CA ASN A 108 -8.00 -9.17 -22.30
C ASN A 108 -6.63 -9.81 -22.04
N LEU A 109 -5.83 -9.12 -21.22
CA LEU A 109 -4.53 -9.59 -20.77
C LEU A 109 -4.70 -10.55 -19.59
N THR A 110 -4.15 -11.75 -19.69
CA THR A 110 -4.01 -12.67 -18.56
C THR A 110 -2.54 -13.02 -18.35
N LEU A 111 -2.06 -12.95 -17.12
CA LEU A 111 -0.73 -13.38 -16.72
C LEU A 111 -0.85 -14.29 -15.51
N GLU A 112 -0.21 -15.46 -15.61
CA GLU A 112 -0.07 -16.42 -14.51
C GLU A 112 1.42 -16.65 -14.27
N GLY A 113 1.88 -16.56 -13.02
CA GLY A 113 3.29 -16.78 -12.69
C GLY A 113 3.55 -16.74 -11.19
N GLU A 114 4.79 -16.53 -10.79
CA GLU A 114 5.18 -16.45 -9.39
C GLU A 114 5.72 -15.05 -9.05
N GLY A 115 5.34 -14.53 -7.88
CA GLY A 115 5.79 -13.22 -7.39
C GLY A 115 5.36 -12.06 -8.29
N THR A 116 6.23 -11.06 -8.46
CA THR A 116 5.94 -9.86 -9.25
C THR A 116 5.80 -10.14 -10.74
N LEU A 117 4.60 -9.95 -11.27
CA LEU A 117 4.25 -10.15 -12.68
C LEU A 117 4.42 -8.88 -13.52
N LEU A 118 4.22 -7.71 -12.92
CA LEU A 118 4.51 -6.41 -13.53
C LEU A 118 5.43 -5.61 -12.61
N GLN A 119 6.66 -5.36 -13.07
CA GLN A 119 7.64 -4.53 -12.39
C GLN A 119 7.85 -3.25 -13.20
N ILE A 120 7.54 -2.11 -12.59
CA ILE A 120 7.81 -0.80 -13.18
C ILE A 120 8.97 -0.21 -12.37
N ASN A 121 10.17 -0.25 -12.95
CA ASN A 121 11.37 0.30 -12.30
C ASN A 121 11.55 1.77 -12.65
N LYS A 122 11.27 2.13 -13.91
CA LYS A 122 11.73 3.41 -14.44
C LYS A 122 10.83 3.95 -15.54
N ALA A 123 10.35 5.17 -15.34
CA ALA A 123 9.62 6.03 -16.28
C ALA A 123 9.43 7.40 -15.58
N GLN A 124 8.94 8.42 -16.31
CA GLN A 124 8.40 9.61 -15.67
C GLN A 124 7.12 9.28 -14.89
N GLU A 125 6.18 8.59 -15.56
CA GLU A 125 4.94 8.08 -14.99
C GLU A 125 4.42 6.95 -15.89
N VAL A 126 3.62 6.06 -15.31
CA VAL A 126 2.95 4.99 -16.06
C VAL A 126 1.44 5.12 -15.91
N VAL A 127 0.73 4.98 -17.03
CA VAL A 127 -0.74 4.85 -17.06
C VAL A 127 -1.09 3.44 -17.52
N ILE A 128 -1.95 2.75 -16.78
CA ILE A 128 -2.56 1.48 -17.16
C ILE A 128 -4.05 1.71 -17.45
N SER A 129 -4.44 1.58 -18.71
CA SER A 129 -5.84 1.63 -19.13
C SER A 129 -6.43 0.23 -19.25
N LEU A 130 -7.51 -0.02 -18.51
CA LEU A 130 -8.35 -1.19 -18.67
C LEU A 130 -9.32 -0.92 -19.82
N ALA A 131 -9.07 -1.51 -20.99
CA ALA A 131 -9.87 -1.28 -22.19
C ALA A 131 -11.36 -1.63 -21.93
N GLU A 132 -12.27 -0.90 -22.56
CA GLU A 132 -13.71 -1.10 -22.37
C GLU A 132 -14.13 -2.55 -22.65
N GLY A 133 -14.91 -3.13 -21.74
CA GLY A 133 -15.39 -4.51 -21.84
C GLY A 133 -14.31 -5.59 -21.70
N SER A 134 -13.04 -5.21 -21.52
CA SER A 134 -11.96 -6.18 -21.33
C SER A 134 -11.97 -6.77 -19.93
N GLN A 135 -11.58 -8.05 -19.85
CA GLN A 135 -11.37 -8.75 -18.59
C GLN A 135 -9.91 -9.13 -18.47
N ASN A 136 -9.20 -8.47 -17.56
CA ASN A 136 -7.77 -8.66 -17.37
C ASN A 136 -7.50 -9.37 -16.03
N ALA A 137 -6.42 -10.15 -15.95
CA ALA A 137 -6.05 -10.86 -14.74
C ALA A 137 -4.54 -11.01 -14.61
N LEU A 138 -4.00 -10.68 -13.45
CA LEU A 138 -2.63 -11.00 -13.03
C LEU A 138 -2.73 -11.90 -11.79
N THR A 139 -2.23 -13.13 -11.91
CA THR A 139 -2.44 -14.18 -10.92
C THR A 139 -1.13 -14.85 -10.53
N GLU A 140 -0.77 -14.74 -9.26
CA GLU A 140 0.25 -15.58 -8.66
C GLU A 140 -0.29 -17.01 -8.55
N SER A 141 0.35 -17.97 -9.23
CA SER A 141 0.00 -19.40 -9.19
C SER A 141 0.45 -20.08 -7.90
N GLN A 142 1.47 -19.52 -7.25
CA GLN A 142 1.96 -19.89 -5.93
C GLN A 142 2.56 -18.67 -5.22
N ALA A 143 2.67 -18.74 -3.89
CA ALA A 143 3.45 -17.79 -3.12
C ALA A 143 4.96 -18.00 -3.40
N SER A 144 5.70 -16.90 -3.55
CA SER A 144 7.16 -16.93 -3.71
C SER A 144 7.88 -16.92 -2.36
N ASP A 145 9.10 -17.47 -2.34
CA ASP A 145 10.02 -17.38 -1.20
C ASP A 145 11.05 -16.24 -1.34
N ASP A 146 11.02 -15.49 -2.45
CA ASP A 146 11.89 -14.32 -2.64
C ASP A 146 11.39 -13.13 -1.82
N GLU A 147 12.13 -12.82 -0.76
CA GLU A 147 11.89 -11.67 0.12
C GLU A 147 11.88 -10.32 -0.61
N LYS A 148 12.46 -10.24 -1.80
CA LYS A 148 12.44 -9.02 -2.62
C LYS A 148 11.11 -8.77 -3.31
N VAL A 149 10.24 -9.77 -3.43
CA VAL A 149 8.88 -9.56 -3.95
C VAL A 149 8.18 -8.57 -3.03
N LYS A 150 7.55 -7.56 -3.63
CA LYS A 150 6.79 -6.50 -2.94
C LYS A 150 5.29 -6.65 -3.21
N ALA A 151 4.96 -6.83 -4.49
CA ALA A 151 3.60 -7.01 -4.96
C ALA A 151 3.53 -7.78 -6.28
N THR A 152 2.34 -8.23 -6.66
CA THR A 152 2.07 -8.75 -8.02
C THR A 152 2.30 -7.66 -9.08
N ILE A 153 1.83 -6.43 -8.81
CA ILE A 153 2.21 -5.22 -9.56
C ILE A 153 3.01 -4.32 -8.63
N HIS A 154 4.27 -4.08 -8.97
CA HIS A 154 5.16 -3.21 -8.21
C HIS A 154 5.64 -2.05 -9.07
N SER A 155 5.50 -0.82 -8.60
CA SER A 155 5.95 0.39 -9.29
C SER A 155 6.82 1.26 -8.40
N GLN A 156 8.00 1.63 -8.89
CA GLN A 156 8.90 2.59 -8.23
C GLN A 156 8.63 4.04 -8.67
N VAL A 157 7.62 4.25 -9.52
CA VAL A 157 7.27 5.55 -10.11
C VAL A 157 5.76 5.80 -9.98
N PRO A 158 5.28 7.05 -10.13
CA PRO A 158 3.86 7.34 -10.11
C PRO A 158 3.07 6.48 -11.09
N LEU A 159 1.97 5.91 -10.59
CA LEU A 159 1.13 4.98 -11.35
C LEU A 159 -0.31 5.47 -11.36
N THR A 160 -0.90 5.51 -12.55
CA THR A 160 -2.33 5.76 -12.74
C THR A 160 -3.01 4.54 -13.35
N LEU A 161 -4.11 4.10 -12.76
CA LEU A 161 -5.03 3.12 -13.34
C LEU A 161 -6.29 3.85 -13.81
N ASN A 162 -6.75 3.55 -15.03
CA ASN A 162 -7.97 4.16 -15.57
C ASN A 162 -8.70 3.23 -16.55
N GLY A 163 -9.73 3.74 -17.22
CA GLY A 163 -10.56 2.97 -18.16
C GLY A 163 -11.80 2.39 -17.49
N THR A 164 -12.53 1.53 -18.21
CA THR A 164 -13.82 0.97 -17.77
C THR A 164 -13.84 -0.55 -17.76
N GLY A 165 -12.77 -1.21 -18.24
CA GLY A 165 -12.61 -2.66 -18.13
C GLY A 165 -12.40 -3.13 -16.69
N SER A 166 -12.16 -4.44 -16.54
CA SER A 166 -11.90 -5.06 -15.25
C SER A 166 -10.49 -5.61 -15.11
N LEU A 167 -9.97 -5.62 -13.88
CA LEU A 167 -8.71 -6.24 -13.50
C LEU A 167 -8.88 -7.11 -12.25
N THR A 168 -8.57 -8.39 -12.38
CA THR A 168 -8.46 -9.30 -11.24
C THR A 168 -6.99 -9.43 -10.82
N LEU A 169 -6.71 -9.21 -9.54
CA LEU A 169 -5.39 -9.42 -8.96
C LEU A 169 -5.44 -10.53 -7.92
N THR A 170 -4.53 -11.49 -8.02
CA THR A 170 -4.33 -12.53 -6.99
C THR A 170 -2.88 -12.54 -6.60
N ALA A 171 -2.57 -11.97 -5.43
CA ALA A 171 -1.25 -11.97 -4.81
C ALA A 171 -1.24 -12.98 -3.67
N LEU A 172 -0.41 -14.00 -3.79
CA LEU A 172 -0.22 -15.03 -2.78
C LEU A 172 1.01 -14.76 -1.92
N THR A 173 1.91 -13.90 -2.38
CA THR A 173 3.19 -13.61 -1.73
C THR A 173 3.08 -12.43 -0.76
N LYS A 174 2.67 -11.25 -1.25
CA LYS A 174 2.54 -10.01 -0.45
C LYS A 174 1.38 -9.16 -0.94
N ASN A 175 1.65 -7.93 -1.37
CA ASN A 175 0.63 -6.96 -1.76
C ASN A 175 0.08 -7.26 -3.16
N ALA A 176 -1.16 -6.88 -3.47
CA ALA A 176 -1.62 -6.99 -4.85
C ALA A 176 -1.02 -5.90 -5.74
N LEU A 177 -0.96 -4.68 -5.22
CA LEU A 177 -0.41 -3.51 -5.89
C LEU A 177 0.38 -2.69 -4.87
N GLU A 178 1.64 -2.39 -5.17
CA GLU A 178 2.48 -1.49 -4.37
C GLU A 178 3.16 -0.47 -5.28
N VAL A 179 3.03 0.81 -4.90
CA VAL A 179 3.63 1.94 -5.61
C VAL A 179 4.50 2.71 -4.61
N GLU A 180 5.79 2.87 -4.88
CA GLU A 180 6.74 3.63 -4.03
C GLU A 180 6.56 5.16 -4.17
N ASP A 181 5.48 5.60 -4.84
CA ASP A 181 5.09 6.99 -5.05
C ASP A 181 3.55 7.08 -5.10
N ASP A 182 3.00 8.18 -5.65
CA ASP A 182 1.55 8.38 -5.75
C ASP A 182 0.87 7.35 -6.67
N LEU A 183 -0.25 6.79 -6.19
CA LEU A 183 -1.15 5.92 -6.93
C LEU A 183 -2.49 6.62 -7.16
N LYS A 184 -2.90 6.72 -8.43
CA LYS A 184 -4.23 7.22 -8.82
C LYS A 184 -5.06 6.12 -9.46
N VAL A 185 -6.32 5.98 -9.07
CA VAL A 185 -7.30 5.07 -9.68
C VAL A 185 -8.48 5.90 -10.16
N LEU A 186 -8.57 6.13 -11.46
CA LEU A 186 -9.50 7.08 -12.10
C LEU A 186 -10.68 6.41 -12.81
N GLY A 187 -10.96 5.14 -12.48
CA GLY A 187 -12.00 4.33 -13.10
C GLY A 187 -11.69 2.84 -13.02
N GLY A 188 -12.55 2.01 -13.61
CA GLY A 188 -12.34 0.57 -13.74
C GLY A 188 -13.00 -0.26 -12.64
N THR A 189 -13.00 -1.57 -12.84
CA THR A 189 -13.50 -2.55 -11.87
C THR A 189 -12.37 -3.47 -11.41
N TYR A 190 -12.16 -3.59 -10.10
CA TYR A 190 -11.05 -4.35 -9.51
C TYR A 190 -11.58 -5.42 -8.57
N THR A 191 -11.10 -6.65 -8.75
CA THR A 191 -11.30 -7.75 -7.81
C THR A 191 -9.92 -8.17 -7.31
N VAL A 192 -9.66 -7.99 -6.02
CA VAL A 192 -8.33 -8.10 -5.45
C VAL A 192 -8.33 -9.12 -4.33
N LYS A 193 -7.38 -10.06 -4.38
CA LYS A 193 -7.03 -10.92 -3.27
C LYS A 193 -5.54 -10.79 -2.99
N ALA A 194 -5.18 -10.42 -1.77
CA ALA A 194 -3.79 -10.22 -1.36
C ALA A 194 -3.47 -10.96 -0.06
N ALA A 195 -2.26 -11.52 0.02
CA ALA A 195 -1.73 -12.09 1.26
C ALA A 195 -1.40 -11.01 2.30
N ASN A 196 -0.96 -9.83 1.85
CA ASN A 196 -0.78 -8.64 2.67
C ASN A 196 -1.82 -7.58 2.30
N HIS A 197 -1.38 -6.37 1.94
CA HIS A 197 -2.25 -5.24 1.64
C HIS A 197 -2.88 -5.41 0.26
N GLY A 198 -4.11 -4.93 0.10
CA GLY A 198 -4.75 -4.83 -1.21
C GLY A 198 -3.97 -3.87 -2.12
N PHE A 199 -4.23 -2.56 -1.96
CA PHE A 199 -3.47 -1.51 -2.64
C PHE A 199 -2.64 -0.74 -1.62
N LYS A 200 -1.34 -0.61 -1.90
CA LYS A 200 -0.39 0.15 -1.09
C LYS A 200 0.26 1.27 -1.92
N ALA A 201 0.34 2.47 -1.36
CA ALA A 201 1.14 3.57 -1.90
C ALA A 201 2.10 4.11 -0.82
N GLU A 202 3.33 4.42 -1.21
CA GLU A 202 4.27 5.16 -0.33
C GLU A 202 4.10 6.70 -0.42
N GLY A 203 3.27 7.14 -1.37
CA GLY A 203 2.78 8.51 -1.51
C GLY A 203 1.28 8.63 -1.21
N ALA A 204 0.59 9.44 -2.01
CA ALA A 204 -0.86 9.56 -1.94
C ALA A 204 -1.56 8.42 -2.70
N LEU A 205 -2.71 7.98 -2.18
CA LEU A 205 -3.61 7.05 -2.85
C LEU A 205 -4.96 7.73 -3.12
N ASP A 206 -5.17 8.11 -4.38
CA ASP A 206 -6.39 8.78 -4.84
C ASP A 206 -7.26 7.82 -5.65
N ILE A 207 -8.50 7.59 -5.22
CA ILE A 207 -9.45 6.73 -5.90
C ILE A 207 -10.69 7.54 -6.28
N GLU A 208 -11.06 7.48 -7.56
CA GLU A 208 -12.18 8.18 -8.16
C GLU A 208 -12.89 7.28 -9.19
N ALA A 209 -14.23 7.29 -9.16
CA ALA A 209 -15.09 6.66 -10.17
C ALA A 209 -14.82 5.16 -10.43
N ALA A 210 -14.25 4.45 -9.46
CA ALA A 210 -13.90 3.04 -9.57
C ALA A 210 -14.86 2.13 -8.78
N THR A 211 -14.82 0.83 -9.09
CA THR A 211 -15.44 -0.23 -8.28
C THR A 211 -14.35 -1.18 -7.81
N LEU A 212 -14.19 -1.36 -6.50
CA LEU A 212 -13.15 -2.21 -5.92
C LEU A 212 -13.77 -3.20 -4.93
N THR A 213 -13.43 -4.48 -5.08
CA THR A 213 -13.69 -5.53 -4.10
C THR A 213 -12.35 -6.12 -3.67
N ILE A 214 -12.00 -5.98 -2.39
CA ILE A 214 -10.69 -6.33 -1.85
C ILE A 214 -10.82 -7.32 -0.70
N GLU A 215 -10.13 -8.45 -0.82
CA GLU A 215 -9.81 -9.37 0.28
C GLU A 215 -8.31 -9.27 0.58
N ALA A 216 -7.96 -8.83 1.79
CA ALA A 216 -6.57 -8.59 2.20
C ALA A 216 -6.24 -9.33 3.50
N GLY A 217 -5.04 -9.91 3.57
CA GLY A 217 -4.48 -10.50 4.80
C GLY A 217 -3.74 -9.48 5.69
N LYS A 218 -3.75 -8.21 5.31
CA LYS A 218 -3.47 -7.04 6.15
C LYS A 218 -4.54 -5.98 5.85
N ASP A 219 -4.14 -4.77 5.46
CA ASP A 219 -5.06 -3.68 5.17
C ASP A 219 -5.67 -3.77 3.76
N GLY A 220 -6.91 -3.31 3.62
CA GLY A 220 -7.53 -3.20 2.31
C GLY A 220 -6.83 -2.15 1.44
N LEU A 221 -6.72 -0.93 1.96
CA LEU A 221 -5.99 0.19 1.36
C LEU A 221 -4.98 0.71 2.38
N HIS A 222 -3.73 0.91 1.95
CA HIS A 222 -2.64 1.36 2.81
C HIS A 222 -1.88 2.53 2.17
N ALA A 223 -1.65 3.59 2.93
CA ALA A 223 -0.73 4.66 2.54
C ALA A 223 0.22 4.98 3.69
N GLU A 224 1.54 4.90 3.45
CA GLU A 224 2.58 5.17 4.44
C GLU A 224 3.75 5.94 3.83
N HIS A 225 4.42 6.81 4.58
CA HIS A 225 5.63 7.49 4.09
C HIS A 225 6.64 7.63 5.24
N ASP A 226 7.90 7.32 4.98
CA ASP A 226 8.96 7.13 5.98
C ASP A 226 9.56 8.44 6.52
N GLU A 227 9.55 9.52 5.74
CA GLU A 227 10.21 10.78 6.13
C GLU A 227 9.27 11.84 6.71
N THR A 228 8.00 11.89 6.28
CA THR A 228 6.95 12.77 6.84
C THR A 228 5.56 12.18 6.61
N THR A 229 4.72 12.11 7.64
CA THR A 229 3.31 11.71 7.54
C THR A 229 2.44 12.83 6.93
N GLU A 230 2.92 13.53 5.90
CA GLU A 230 2.16 14.54 5.16
C GLU A 230 1.73 14.02 3.78
N ARG A 231 2.49 13.08 3.19
CA ARG A 231 2.23 12.51 1.86
C ARG A 231 1.30 11.30 1.87
N ALA A 232 1.22 10.58 2.98
CA ALA A 232 0.46 9.34 3.16
C ALA A 232 -1.06 9.56 3.30
N ASN A 233 -1.65 10.23 2.31
CA ASN A 233 -3.09 10.53 2.27
C ASN A 233 -3.84 9.49 1.44
N ILE A 234 -5.08 9.21 1.84
CA ILE A 234 -6.02 8.44 1.03
C ILE A 234 -7.23 9.33 0.72
N SER A 235 -7.53 9.52 -0.57
CA SER A 235 -8.74 10.23 -1.01
C SER A 235 -9.70 9.29 -1.73
N LEU A 236 -10.92 9.18 -1.20
CA LEU A 236 -12.02 8.44 -1.81
C LEU A 236 -13.03 9.43 -2.38
N ASN A 237 -12.82 9.81 -3.64
CA ASN A 237 -13.84 10.48 -4.47
C ASN A 237 -14.93 9.46 -4.83
N PRO A 238 -16.14 9.87 -5.25
CA PRO A 238 -17.26 8.96 -5.46
C PRO A 238 -16.87 7.62 -6.09
N THR A 239 -16.82 6.57 -5.26
CA THR A 239 -16.29 5.24 -5.57
C THR A 239 -17.14 4.15 -4.91
N GLN A 240 -17.14 2.94 -5.47
CA GLN A 240 -17.79 1.78 -4.89
C GLN A 240 -16.71 0.87 -4.30
N LEU A 241 -16.60 0.80 -2.98
CA LEU A 241 -15.51 0.09 -2.30
C LEU A 241 -16.08 -0.96 -1.34
N SER A 242 -15.66 -2.20 -1.48
CA SER A 242 -15.97 -3.31 -0.57
C SER A 242 -14.67 -3.96 -0.11
N ILE A 243 -14.45 -4.01 1.20
CA ILE A 243 -13.23 -4.52 1.81
C ILE A 243 -13.56 -5.62 2.83
N ALA A 244 -12.77 -6.69 2.81
CA ALA A 244 -12.58 -7.62 3.91
C ALA A 244 -11.07 -7.71 4.19
N ALA A 245 -10.64 -7.16 5.31
CA ALA A 245 -9.26 -7.10 5.76
C ALA A 245 -9.11 -7.84 7.08
N THR A 246 -7.90 -8.27 7.42
CA THR A 246 -7.61 -8.84 8.75
C THR A 246 -6.97 -7.84 9.70
N GLU A 247 -6.27 -6.84 9.16
CA GLU A 247 -5.88 -5.61 9.87
C GLU A 247 -6.93 -4.54 9.49
N ASP A 248 -6.55 -3.41 8.92
CA ASP A 248 -7.46 -2.27 8.78
C ASP A 248 -8.23 -2.27 7.46
N GLY A 249 -9.46 -1.75 7.49
CA GLY A 249 -10.20 -1.53 6.24
C GLY A 249 -9.43 -0.55 5.35
N VAL A 250 -9.08 0.61 5.92
CA VAL A 250 -8.28 1.67 5.30
C VAL A 250 -7.32 2.21 6.35
N ASP A 251 -6.02 2.15 6.09
CA ASP A 251 -4.96 2.77 6.92
C ASP A 251 -4.28 3.88 6.10
N ALA A 252 -4.46 5.13 6.52
CA ALA A 252 -3.78 6.29 5.95
C ALA A 252 -2.87 6.92 7.01
N GLY A 253 -1.55 6.93 6.79
CA GLY A 253 -0.59 7.51 7.73
C GLY A 253 -0.81 8.99 8.06
N ASN A 254 -1.54 9.74 7.21
CA ASN A 254 -1.91 11.12 7.43
C ASN A 254 -3.42 11.37 7.46
N GLU A 255 -4.04 11.57 6.29
CA GLU A 255 -5.43 11.97 6.17
C GLU A 255 -6.19 11.01 5.28
N LEU A 256 -7.32 10.52 5.79
CA LEU A 256 -8.35 9.87 5.00
C LEU A 256 -9.47 10.87 4.71
N THR A 257 -9.72 11.15 3.43
CA THR A 257 -10.82 12.01 2.99
C THR A 257 -11.79 11.24 2.10
N ILE A 258 -13.04 11.10 2.56
CA ILE A 258 -14.15 10.46 1.84
C ILE A 258 -15.09 11.54 1.32
N LYS A 259 -15.07 11.77 0.00
CA LYS A 259 -15.86 12.79 -0.69
C LYS A 259 -17.20 12.26 -1.20
N GLY A 260 -17.34 10.95 -1.39
CA GLY A 260 -18.61 10.33 -1.78
C GLY A 260 -18.50 8.85 -2.11
N GLY A 261 -19.60 8.25 -2.57
CA GLY A 261 -19.67 6.84 -2.98
C GLY A 261 -20.33 5.93 -1.93
N THR A 262 -20.14 4.62 -2.06
CA THR A 262 -20.54 3.63 -1.04
C THR A 262 -19.32 2.82 -0.65
N ILE A 263 -18.96 2.90 0.62
CA ILE A 263 -17.80 2.24 1.21
C ILE A 263 -18.31 1.22 2.22
N THR A 264 -17.94 -0.04 2.04
CA THR A 264 -18.29 -1.14 2.92
C THR A 264 -17.03 -1.84 3.41
N VAL A 265 -16.73 -1.74 4.70
CA VAL A 265 -15.73 -2.57 5.37
C VAL A 265 -16.49 -3.67 6.09
N SER A 266 -16.45 -4.88 5.54
CA SER A 266 -17.24 -6.02 6.00
C SER A 266 -16.54 -6.84 7.10
N GLN A 267 -15.23 -6.69 7.20
CA GLN A 267 -14.35 -7.29 8.21
C GLN A 267 -13.07 -6.46 8.28
N SER A 268 -12.60 -6.18 9.49
CA SER A 268 -11.30 -5.58 9.81
C SER A 268 -11.04 -5.63 11.32
N GLU A 269 -9.80 -5.39 11.75
CA GLU A 269 -9.46 -5.03 13.13
C GLU A 269 -9.99 -3.62 13.41
N GLU A 270 -9.48 -2.60 12.73
CA GLU A 270 -10.07 -1.26 12.70
C GLU A 270 -10.74 -0.96 11.35
N GLY A 271 -11.83 -0.21 11.35
CA GLY A 271 -12.53 0.12 10.10
C GLY A 271 -11.76 1.10 9.23
N LEU A 272 -11.55 2.30 9.76
CA LEU A 272 -10.83 3.40 9.13
C LEU A 272 -9.82 3.95 10.13
N GLU A 273 -8.53 3.89 9.81
CA GLU A 273 -7.43 4.46 10.60
C GLU A 273 -6.76 5.60 9.84
N ALA A 274 -6.61 6.75 10.51
CA ALA A 274 -5.74 7.85 10.04
C ALA A 274 -5.50 8.87 11.15
N ARG A 275 -4.51 9.76 10.99
CA ARG A 275 -4.38 10.94 11.88
C ARG A 275 -5.57 11.88 11.78
N VAL A 276 -6.08 12.09 10.57
CA VAL A 276 -7.25 12.92 10.31
C VAL A 276 -8.21 12.15 9.43
N ILE A 277 -9.48 12.07 9.82
CA ILE A 277 -10.53 11.43 9.02
C ILE A 277 -11.60 12.48 8.70
N ARG A 278 -11.89 12.66 7.40
CA ARG A 278 -12.90 13.58 6.88
C ARG A 278 -13.91 12.82 6.03
N GLN A 279 -15.11 12.63 6.56
CA GLN A 279 -16.24 12.19 5.74
C GLN A 279 -17.06 13.41 5.29
N LEU A 280 -16.85 13.83 4.05
CA LEU A 280 -17.53 14.96 3.42
C LEU A 280 -18.80 14.52 2.67
N GLY A 281 -18.91 13.24 2.33
CA GLY A 281 -20.07 12.63 1.69
C GLY A 281 -20.02 11.11 1.67
N GLY A 282 -20.97 10.49 0.97
CA GLY A 282 -21.04 9.05 0.75
C GLY A 282 -21.63 8.26 1.92
N ASP A 283 -21.96 7.01 1.64
CA ASP A 283 -22.47 6.03 2.61
C ASP A 283 -21.34 5.10 3.04
N VAL A 284 -21.06 5.06 4.34
CA VAL A 284 -19.98 4.24 4.92
C VAL A 284 -20.60 3.23 5.88
N THR A 285 -20.36 1.94 5.65
CA THR A 285 -20.79 0.83 6.52
C THR A 285 -19.57 0.04 6.97
N ILE A 286 -19.40 -0.11 8.28
CA ILE A 286 -18.21 -0.73 8.86
C ILE A 286 -18.62 -1.84 9.82
N LYS A 287 -17.92 -2.96 9.73
CA LYS A 287 -17.91 -4.04 10.71
C LYS A 287 -16.45 -4.38 11.03
N SER A 288 -15.99 -3.87 12.16
CA SER A 288 -14.66 -4.08 12.74
C SER A 288 -14.74 -4.98 13.98
N SER A 289 -13.62 -5.56 14.40
CA SER A 289 -13.51 -6.26 15.69
C SER A 289 -13.05 -5.36 16.84
N ASP A 290 -12.38 -4.25 16.53
CA ASP A 290 -12.06 -3.16 17.46
C ASP A 290 -12.77 -1.87 16.99
N ASP A 291 -12.05 -0.76 16.83
CA ASP A 291 -12.63 0.53 16.52
C ASP A 291 -13.18 0.60 15.09
N GLY A 292 -14.39 1.14 14.94
CA GLY A 292 -14.92 1.42 13.60
C GLY A 292 -14.14 2.54 12.91
N VAL A 293 -13.69 3.54 13.67
CA VAL A 293 -12.95 4.71 13.19
C VAL A 293 -11.91 5.08 14.24
N ASN A 294 -10.63 4.92 13.92
CA ASN A 294 -9.49 5.34 14.74
C ASN A 294 -8.85 6.60 14.12
N ALA A 295 -9.14 7.76 14.72
CA ALA A 295 -8.56 9.03 14.33
C ALA A 295 -7.42 9.43 15.28
N SER A 296 -6.27 8.76 15.18
CA SER A 296 -5.11 8.98 16.04
C SER A 296 -3.84 9.18 15.24
N ALA A 297 -2.82 9.83 15.81
CA ALA A 297 -1.53 10.06 15.13
C ALA A 297 -0.72 8.77 14.88
N GLY A 298 -1.34 7.60 15.05
CA GLY A 298 -0.69 6.30 15.14
C GLY A 298 0.13 6.18 16.43
N SER A 299 0.09 5.01 17.07
CA SER A 299 1.25 4.59 17.85
C SER A 299 2.34 4.28 16.83
N SER A 300 3.51 4.90 16.92
CA SER A 300 4.67 4.65 16.04
C SER A 300 5.28 3.24 16.22
N SER A 301 4.45 2.28 16.60
CA SER A 301 4.78 0.91 16.99
C SER A 301 3.86 -0.09 16.29
N LYS A 302 3.42 0.17 15.05
CA LYS A 302 3.26 -0.94 14.10
C LYS A 302 4.69 -1.34 13.70
N THR A 303 5.11 -2.54 14.09
CA THR A 303 6.48 -3.00 13.90
C THR A 303 6.85 -2.92 12.42
N THR A 304 7.75 -2.00 12.07
CA THR A 304 8.43 -2.01 10.78
C THR A 304 9.13 -3.35 10.66
N ASP A 305 8.67 -4.21 9.76
CA ASP A 305 9.25 -5.52 9.49
C ASP A 305 10.55 -5.32 8.68
N THR A 306 11.54 -4.71 9.31
CA THR A 306 12.92 -4.78 8.84
C THR A 306 13.47 -6.07 9.43
N SER A 307 13.61 -7.09 8.57
CA SER A 307 14.34 -8.31 8.87
C SER A 307 15.84 -7.98 9.03
N ALA A 308 16.17 -7.30 10.12
CA ALA A 308 17.53 -7.03 10.56
C ALA A 308 17.94 -8.16 11.51
N THR A 309 18.81 -9.02 10.99
CA THR A 309 19.50 -10.05 11.76
C THR A 309 20.17 -9.43 13.00
N SER A 310 19.51 -9.51 14.15
CA SER A 310 20.06 -9.10 15.43
C SER A 310 20.73 -10.28 16.10
N LYS A 311 22.06 -10.28 16.12
CA LYS A 311 22.84 -11.07 17.08
C LYS A 311 22.54 -10.58 18.49
N THR A 312 21.89 -11.44 19.26
CA THR A 312 21.76 -11.35 20.72
C THR A 312 23.12 -11.26 21.39
N THR A 313 23.30 -10.27 22.28
CA THR A 313 23.87 -10.56 23.61
C THR A 313 23.17 -9.69 24.64
N GLU A 314 22.49 -10.35 25.57
CA GLU A 314 21.79 -9.80 26.71
C GLU A 314 22.74 -9.16 27.73
N ALA A 315 22.27 -8.12 28.44
CA ALA A 315 22.31 -8.06 29.90
C ALA A 315 21.47 -6.88 30.45
N SER A 316 20.22 -7.20 30.82
CA SER A 316 19.58 -6.96 32.12
C SER A 316 19.61 -5.56 32.79
N ALA A 317 18.43 -4.93 32.72
CA ALA A 317 17.52 -4.61 33.84
C ALA A 317 17.63 -3.31 34.67
N ALA A 318 16.41 -2.82 34.92
CA ALA A 318 15.88 -2.07 36.08
C ALA A 318 15.75 -0.54 35.98
N ASP A 319 14.67 -0.12 35.32
CA ASP A 319 13.46 0.51 35.90
C ASP A 319 13.50 1.72 36.87
N THR A 320 12.56 2.63 36.60
CA THR A 320 11.89 3.67 37.39
C THR A 320 12.55 5.02 37.75
N SER A 321 11.99 6.05 37.10
CA SER A 321 11.22 7.15 37.71
C SER A 321 11.88 8.52 37.93
N SER A 322 11.16 9.52 37.39
CA SER A 322 10.85 10.86 37.89
C SER A 322 11.85 12.02 37.70
N SER A 323 11.41 12.93 36.82
CA SER A 323 11.11 14.35 37.09
C SER A 323 12.26 15.37 37.28
N ALA A 324 12.26 16.32 36.36
CA ALA A 324 12.36 17.77 36.55
C ALA A 324 13.64 18.41 37.15
N SER A 325 14.25 19.20 36.25
CA SER A 325 14.62 20.61 36.44
C SER A 325 15.97 21.00 37.06
N GLN A 326 16.62 21.90 36.32
CA GLN A 326 17.33 23.12 36.74
C GLN A 326 18.61 23.03 37.59
N ALA A 327 19.70 23.34 36.88
CA ALA A 327 20.50 24.57 37.04
C ALA A 327 21.55 24.68 38.17
N THR A 328 22.77 25.04 37.72
CA THR A 328 23.82 25.86 38.38
C THR A 328 24.55 25.19 39.56
N THR A 329 25.85 25.37 39.83
CA THR A 329 26.96 26.18 39.31
C THR A 329 28.24 25.69 40.01
N ASP A 330 29.39 25.93 39.38
CA ASP A 330 30.72 26.19 39.96
C ASP A 330 31.22 25.31 41.13
N SER A 331 32.42 24.72 41.09
CA SER A 331 33.68 25.47 41.02
C SER A 331 34.86 24.51 41.06
N ALA A 332 35.97 25.02 40.52
CA ALA A 332 37.25 24.39 40.27
C ALA A 332 37.97 23.79 41.50
N THR A 333 38.95 22.92 41.23
CA THR A 333 40.41 23.06 41.52
C THR A 333 41.05 21.67 41.26
N ALA A 334 41.82 21.48 40.18
CA ALA A 334 43.29 21.42 40.16
C ALA A 334 43.88 20.49 41.26
N SER A 335 44.77 19.50 41.03
CA SER A 335 45.97 19.55 40.20
C SER A 335 46.85 18.30 40.45
N ILE A 336 47.60 17.88 39.41
CA ILE A 336 48.97 17.27 39.34
C ILE A 336 49.29 15.81 39.75
N ALA A 337 50.11 15.23 38.85
CA ALA A 337 51.26 14.33 39.02
C ALA A 337 50.97 12.82 39.06
N ALA A 338 51.26 12.05 38.00
CA ALA A 338 52.58 11.64 37.47
C ALA A 338 53.30 10.58 38.34
N SER A 339 53.44 9.36 37.79
CA SER A 339 54.71 8.76 37.38
C SER A 339 54.79 7.24 37.62
N GLN A 340 55.33 6.57 36.59
CA GLN A 340 56.27 5.43 36.60
C GLN A 340 55.78 4.08 37.17
N ALA A 341 55.58 3.08 36.31
CA ALA A 341 56.59 2.18 35.71
C ALA A 341 57.06 1.07 36.67
N THR A 342 56.89 -0.20 36.28
CA THR A 342 57.98 -1.15 35.97
C THR A 342 57.51 -2.61 35.88
N ALA A 343 58.20 -3.33 34.99
CA ALA A 343 58.58 -4.75 35.07
C ALA A 343 57.57 -5.87 34.70
N THR A 344 57.76 -6.36 33.47
CA THR A 344 57.78 -7.76 32.98
C THR A 344 58.69 -8.69 33.82
N PRO A 345 58.92 -9.98 33.45
CA PRO A 345 58.06 -11.04 32.87
C PRO A 345 58.30 -12.41 33.58
N VAL A 346 57.48 -13.45 33.38
CA VAL A 346 57.99 -14.86 33.40
C VAL A 346 57.15 -15.73 32.45
N ALA A 347 57.87 -16.43 31.58
CA ALA A 347 57.41 -17.44 30.65
C ALA A 347 57.43 -18.86 31.28
N THR A 348 56.68 -19.79 30.69
CA THR A 348 56.91 -21.25 30.52
C THR A 348 55.55 -21.97 30.56
N SER A 349 55.29 -23.11 29.91
CA SER A 349 55.77 -23.81 28.72
C SER A 349 55.01 -25.15 28.73
N GLN A 350 54.63 -25.67 27.55
CA GLN A 350 54.35 -27.10 27.26
C GLN A 350 53.16 -27.74 27.98
N ALA A 351 52.55 -28.85 27.53
CA ALA A 351 52.33 -29.53 26.26
C ALA A 351 51.43 -30.72 26.62
N ASP A 352 50.58 -31.16 25.69
CA ASP A 352 49.98 -32.50 25.54
C ASP A 352 49.70 -33.40 26.76
N GLN A 353 48.46 -33.90 26.85
CA GLN A 353 48.25 -35.33 26.61
C GLN A 353 46.77 -35.73 26.47
N ALA A 354 46.61 -36.75 25.62
CA ALA A 354 45.41 -37.43 25.22
C ALA A 354 44.72 -38.25 26.32
N ASN A 355 43.45 -38.60 26.05
CA ASN A 355 43.00 -39.98 25.74
C ASN A 355 41.82 -40.49 26.59
N LYS A 356 40.79 -40.97 25.86
CA LYS A 356 39.94 -42.15 26.16
C LYS A 356 39.02 -42.07 27.39
N ASP A 357 37.82 -42.66 27.42
CA ASP A 357 37.20 -43.72 26.61
C ASP A 357 35.72 -43.84 27.02
N LYS A 358 34.95 -44.55 26.19
CA LYS A 358 33.77 -45.40 26.54
C LYS A 358 32.46 -44.71 26.94
N ASN A 359 31.28 -45.18 26.57
CA ASN A 359 30.78 -46.27 25.71
C ASN A 359 29.27 -45.94 25.55
N GLN A 360 28.68 -45.97 24.35
CA GLN A 360 27.77 -47.03 23.85
C GLN A 360 26.53 -47.33 24.71
N THR A 361 25.31 -47.61 24.23
CA THR A 361 24.61 -47.70 22.91
C THR A 361 23.15 -48.14 23.29
N PRO A 362 22.11 -47.86 22.47
CA PRO A 362 20.69 -48.20 22.75
C PRO A 362 20.31 -49.63 22.29
N PRO A 363 19.03 -50.06 22.41
CA PRO A 363 18.10 -50.10 21.24
C PRO A 363 16.61 -49.86 21.66
N ALA A 364 15.58 -49.79 20.81
CA ALA A 364 15.32 -50.25 19.43
C ALA A 364 14.36 -49.30 18.71
#